data_AF-A0A524NH78-F1
#
_entry.id   AF-A0A524NH78-F1
#
_cell.length_a   1.000
_cell.length_b   1.000
_cell.length_c   1.000
_cell.angle_alpha   90.00
_cell.angle_beta   90.00
_cell.angle_gamma   90.00
#
_symmetry.space_group_name_H-M   'P 1'
#
loop_
_entity.id
_entity.type
_entity.pdbx_description
1 polymer ?
#
loop_
_entity_poly.entity_id
_entity_poly.type
_entity_poly.pdbx_seq_one_letter_code
_entity_poly.pdbx_strand_id
1 'polypeptide(L)'
;MIRRLLVAAVAIFIATSAGRAYADTHVWDMTCSEDQVSNSGVGDGSTDSAATGTASTRYDALTQRLFYDVSYAGLEGLLTNIHIHGPAPLGAGNPNHVFDIFSGESEVLEAGVDRTSDRVSSTDSLLDLILGSNGVGLGTVEENAQVLIDDLAYVNIHTDIWPAGEIRCQFVTTQVLTDAEQAKDQQKCTRAMIKGLGRVASTKGKSVCKCVNDFTGGKLSDLLENCVATDDSKVGKAQAKVTADFGKRCTGNDKDGITKLPAFGVTDDPTVNSVASLWSAGIPHAIFGPDLDVAVDDGTDPDLGSCQVGALKALKKCRDTRVKEYDKCVNGDLKGKVGLTIVDVFGMEQCLGSDAKGKIAGACDATTGKLREAVEKACSGVDLLTAFPLCAAGDTASTAACLDRVAACGTCLATNASTGSALDCDVFDDGLTNGSCSP
;
A
#
# COMPACT_ATOMS: atom_id res chain seq x y z
N MET A 1 33.18 50.54 32.47
CA MET A 1 32.66 49.15 32.50
C MET A 1 31.17 49.19 32.19
N ILE A 2 30.80 48.68 31.01
CA ILE A 2 29.47 48.77 30.41
C ILE A 2 28.53 47.74 31.06
N ARG A 3 27.43 48.19 31.68
CA ARG A 3 26.33 47.33 32.15
C ARG A 3 25.41 47.02 30.96
N ARG A 4 25.37 45.75 30.53
CA ARG A 4 24.44 45.24 29.51
C ARG A 4 23.04 45.06 30.12
N LEU A 5 22.05 45.75 29.56
CA LEU A 5 20.63 45.45 29.76
C LEU A 5 20.26 44.24 28.88
N LEU A 6 19.69 43.19 29.50
CA LEU A 6 19.02 42.10 28.82
C LEU A 6 17.52 42.44 28.77
N VAL A 7 17.00 42.71 27.57
CA VAL A 7 15.56 42.79 27.29
C VAL A 7 15.12 41.38 26.90
N ALA A 8 14.29 40.75 27.72
CA ALA A 8 13.63 39.49 27.39
C ALA A 8 12.44 39.78 26.46
N ALA A 9 12.52 39.35 25.21
CA ALA A 9 11.39 39.37 24.29
C ALA A 9 10.45 38.20 24.63
N VAL A 10 9.26 38.51 25.14
CA VAL A 10 8.17 37.55 25.30
C VAL A 10 7.39 37.50 23.99
N ALA A 11 7.57 36.43 23.21
CA ALA A 11 6.75 36.16 22.04
C ALA A 11 5.43 35.53 22.51
N ILE A 12 4.34 36.30 22.45
CA ILE A 12 2.98 35.81 22.64
C ILE A 12 2.55 35.18 21.31
N PHE A 13 2.57 33.86 21.23
CA PHE A 13 1.92 33.11 20.16
C PHE A 13 0.41 33.11 20.42
N ILE A 14 -0.32 33.97 19.70
CA ILE A 14 -1.76 33.84 19.56
C ILE A 14 -1.98 32.74 18.51
N ALA A 15 -2.28 31.53 18.96
CA ALA A 15 -2.76 30.46 18.09
C ALA A 15 -4.19 30.81 17.65
N THR A 16 -4.34 31.43 16.48
CA THR A 16 -5.64 31.52 15.81
C THR A 16 -5.99 30.13 15.28
N SER A 17 -6.91 29.44 15.96
CA SER A 17 -7.56 28.25 15.42
C SER A 17 -8.56 28.65 14.33
N ALA A 18 -8.08 28.92 13.12
CA ALA A 18 -8.91 28.78 11.95
C ALA A 18 -9.28 27.29 11.85
N GLY A 19 -10.57 26.96 11.90
CA GLY A 19 -11.02 25.61 11.59
C GLY A 19 -10.49 25.24 10.20
N ARG A 20 -9.75 24.14 10.10
CA ARG A 20 -9.32 23.60 8.81
C ARG A 20 -10.57 23.20 8.04
N ALA A 21 -10.74 23.71 6.82
CA ALA A 21 -11.63 23.09 5.86
C ALA A 21 -11.02 21.71 5.53
N TYR A 22 -11.81 20.65 5.67
CA TYR A 22 -11.46 19.34 5.15
C TYR A 22 -11.52 19.43 3.62
N ALA A 23 -10.54 18.87 2.92
CA ALA A 23 -10.53 18.87 1.45
C ALA A 23 -11.16 17.57 0.96
N ASP A 24 -11.88 17.60 -0.15
CA ASP A 24 -12.58 16.41 -0.64
C ASP A 24 -11.64 15.49 -1.43
N THR A 25 -11.86 14.18 -1.34
CA THR A 25 -11.30 13.21 -2.28
C THR A 25 -12.34 12.93 -3.37
N HIS A 26 -12.00 13.22 -4.62
CA HIS A 26 -12.85 13.01 -5.78
C HIS A 26 -12.51 11.67 -6.44
N VAL A 27 -13.53 10.86 -6.77
CA VAL A 27 -13.37 9.54 -7.38
C VAL A 27 -14.15 9.49 -8.69
N TRP A 28 -13.50 8.94 -9.72
CA TRP A 28 -14.08 8.70 -11.04
C TRP A 28 -13.84 7.26 -11.47
N ASP A 29 -14.90 6.55 -11.85
CA ASP A 29 -14.83 5.25 -12.51
C ASP A 29 -15.48 5.37 -13.89
N MET A 30 -14.66 5.28 -14.93
CA MET A 30 -15.01 5.62 -16.30
C MET A 30 -14.84 4.40 -17.20
N THR A 31 -15.75 4.24 -18.15
CA THR A 31 -15.54 3.37 -19.31
C THR A 31 -14.92 4.18 -20.43
N CYS A 32 -14.04 3.57 -21.23
CA CYS A 32 -13.43 4.22 -22.37
C CYS A 32 -14.00 3.63 -23.67
N SER A 33 -14.40 4.50 -24.57
CA SER A 33 -14.86 4.13 -25.92
C SER A 33 -14.56 5.24 -26.91
N GLU A 34 -14.70 4.90 -28.18
CA GLU A 34 -14.41 5.79 -29.30
C GLU A 34 -15.37 6.99 -29.40
N ASP A 35 -16.62 6.83 -28.91
CA ASP A 35 -17.75 7.74 -29.09
C ASP A 35 -17.92 8.79 -27.98
N GLN A 36 -17.18 8.70 -26.88
CA GLN A 36 -17.43 9.51 -25.68
C GLN A 36 -17.07 11.01 -25.79
N VAL A 37 -16.22 11.39 -26.75
CA VAL A 37 -15.76 12.78 -26.92
C VAL A 37 -15.59 13.09 -28.39
N SER A 38 -16.29 14.12 -28.88
CA SER A 38 -16.27 14.49 -30.28
C SER A 38 -14.89 15.00 -30.72
N ASN A 39 -14.25 14.24 -31.61
CA ASN A 39 -12.99 14.63 -32.25
C ASN A 39 -13.25 15.75 -33.27
N SER A 40 -12.62 16.91 -33.09
CA SER A 40 -12.70 18.02 -34.05
C SER A 40 -11.96 17.67 -35.34
N GLY A 41 -12.58 16.87 -36.23
CA GLY A 41 -11.97 16.51 -37.51
C GLY A 41 -12.57 15.31 -38.25
N VAL A 42 -13.38 14.47 -37.59
CA VAL A 42 -14.00 13.27 -38.20
C VAL A 42 -15.49 13.32 -37.92
N GLY A 43 -16.32 13.41 -38.97
CA GLY A 43 -17.78 13.18 -38.92
C GLY A 43 -18.50 13.52 -37.59
N ASP A 44 -19.12 12.50 -37.01
CA ASP A 44 -19.85 12.51 -35.73
C ASP A 44 -18.94 12.50 -34.49
N GLY A 45 -17.62 12.54 -34.67
CA GLY A 45 -16.62 12.60 -33.59
C GLY A 45 -16.08 11.24 -33.14
N SER A 46 -16.61 10.15 -33.69
CA SER A 46 -16.26 8.75 -33.47
C SER A 46 -14.99 8.34 -34.23
N THR A 47 -14.26 7.33 -33.73
CA THR A 47 -13.20 6.64 -34.52
C THR A 47 -13.68 5.33 -35.14
N ASP A 48 -14.90 4.87 -34.81
CA ASP A 48 -15.43 3.54 -35.14
C ASP A 48 -14.53 2.37 -34.67
N SER A 49 -13.50 2.61 -33.85
CA SER A 49 -12.60 1.58 -33.34
C SER A 49 -13.35 0.61 -32.42
N ALA A 50 -13.05 -0.68 -32.55
CA ALA A 50 -13.57 -1.70 -31.64
C ALA A 50 -12.85 -1.74 -30.27
N ALA A 51 -11.84 -0.88 -30.06
CA ALA A 51 -11.09 -0.80 -28.82
C ALA A 51 -11.98 -0.39 -27.65
N THR A 52 -11.64 -0.89 -26.46
CA THR A 52 -12.35 -0.57 -25.21
C THR A 52 -11.36 -0.31 -24.09
N GLY A 53 -11.81 0.31 -23.01
CA GLY A 53 -10.99 0.50 -21.83
C GLY A 53 -11.77 0.88 -20.60
N THR A 54 -11.06 1.07 -19.50
CA THR A 54 -11.58 1.66 -18.27
C THR A 54 -10.57 2.61 -17.67
N ALA A 55 -11.03 3.61 -16.93
CA ALA A 55 -10.16 4.45 -16.12
C ALA A 55 -10.77 4.66 -14.74
N SER A 56 -10.04 4.27 -13.69
CA SER A 56 -10.38 4.58 -12.30
C SER A 56 -9.38 5.61 -11.76
N THR A 57 -9.86 6.78 -11.33
CA THR A 57 -9.00 7.85 -10.83
C THR A 57 -9.50 8.38 -9.49
N ARG A 58 -8.56 8.83 -8.64
CA ARG A 58 -8.87 9.43 -7.33
C ARG A 58 -7.96 10.61 -7.08
N TYR A 59 -8.52 11.78 -6.86
CA TYR A 59 -7.80 13.01 -6.53
C TYR A 59 -8.07 13.41 -5.09
N ASP A 60 -7.03 13.50 -4.28
CA ASP A 60 -7.09 14.02 -2.91
C ASP A 60 -6.71 15.51 -2.93
N ALA A 61 -7.67 16.38 -2.65
CA ALA A 61 -7.47 17.83 -2.66
C ALA A 61 -6.63 18.36 -1.48
N LEU A 62 -6.40 17.54 -0.44
CA LEU A 62 -5.52 17.89 0.69
C LEU A 62 -4.05 17.62 0.34
N THR A 63 -3.76 16.44 -0.21
CA THR A 63 -2.39 16.04 -0.57
C THR A 63 -2.00 16.43 -1.99
N GLN A 64 -2.97 16.86 -2.81
CA GLN A 64 -2.81 17.15 -4.24
C GLN A 64 -2.22 15.96 -5.02
N ARG A 65 -2.55 14.74 -4.60
CA ARG A 65 -2.12 13.51 -5.27
C ARG A 65 -3.26 12.90 -6.07
N LEU A 66 -2.89 12.32 -7.22
CA LEU A 66 -3.80 11.66 -8.13
C LEU A 66 -3.38 10.19 -8.26
N PHE A 67 -4.24 9.28 -7.82
CA PHE A 67 -4.21 7.88 -8.25
C PHE A 67 -4.90 7.77 -9.60
N TYR A 68 -4.32 7.01 -10.52
CA TYR A 68 -4.95 6.65 -11.78
C TYR A 68 -4.65 5.20 -12.15
N ASP A 69 -5.65 4.55 -12.73
CA ASP A 69 -5.62 3.18 -13.20
C ASP A 69 -6.35 3.10 -14.54
N VAL A 70 -5.60 3.04 -15.63
CA VAL A 70 -6.11 3.08 -16.99
C VAL A 70 -5.85 1.75 -17.66
N SER A 71 -6.91 1.09 -18.13
CA SER A 71 -6.85 -0.11 -18.95
C SER A 71 -7.34 0.16 -20.36
N TYR A 72 -6.73 -0.50 -21.33
CA TYR A 72 -7.14 -0.47 -22.72
C TYR A 72 -6.97 -1.85 -23.34
N ALA A 73 -7.83 -2.19 -24.30
CA ALA A 73 -7.83 -3.47 -24.97
C ALA A 73 -8.27 -3.33 -26.43
N GLY A 74 -7.58 -4.06 -27.31
CA GLY A 74 -7.90 -4.13 -28.73
C GLY A 74 -7.66 -2.85 -29.50
N LEU A 75 -6.68 -2.02 -29.11
CA LEU A 75 -6.29 -0.86 -29.91
C LEU A 75 -5.86 -1.31 -31.32
N GLU A 76 -6.32 -0.59 -32.34
CA GLU A 76 -6.04 -0.89 -33.74
C GLU A 76 -4.61 -0.50 -34.14
N GLY A 77 -4.08 0.55 -33.51
CA GLY A 77 -2.70 0.99 -33.64
C GLY A 77 -1.87 0.74 -32.38
N LEU A 78 -0.58 1.02 -32.46
CA LEU A 78 0.31 0.98 -31.30
C LEU A 78 0.13 2.24 -30.45
N LEU A 79 -0.10 2.08 -29.15
CA LEU A 79 -0.15 3.17 -28.17
C LEU A 79 1.07 4.10 -28.31
N THR A 80 0.83 5.40 -28.38
CA THR A 80 1.86 6.43 -28.50
C THR A 80 1.91 7.39 -27.33
N ASN A 81 0.78 7.64 -26.67
CA ASN A 81 0.68 8.48 -25.48
C ASN A 81 -0.70 8.35 -24.83
N ILE A 82 -0.80 8.79 -23.58
CA ILE A 82 -2.05 8.88 -22.83
C ILE A 82 -2.07 10.26 -22.17
N HIS A 83 -2.96 11.13 -22.63
CA HIS A 83 -3.11 12.48 -22.12
C HIS A 83 -4.41 12.65 -21.36
N ILE A 84 -4.41 13.54 -20.39
CA ILE A 84 -5.63 14.05 -19.77
C ILE A 84 -5.92 15.42 -20.37
N HIS A 85 -6.96 15.49 -21.20
CA HIS A 85 -7.37 16.72 -21.87
C HIS A 85 -8.41 17.48 -21.06
N GLY A 86 -8.47 18.79 -21.25
CA GLY A 86 -9.46 19.67 -20.62
C GLY A 86 -9.13 21.15 -20.84
N PRO A 87 -9.95 22.09 -20.30
CA PRO A 87 -11.30 21.87 -19.80
C PRO A 87 -12.24 21.55 -20.96
N ALA A 88 -13.01 20.47 -20.87
CA ALA A 88 -13.93 20.01 -21.90
C ALA A 88 -15.16 19.35 -21.25
N PRO A 89 -16.38 19.87 -21.47
CA PRO A 89 -17.59 19.26 -20.95
C PRO A 89 -17.91 17.93 -21.63
N LEU A 90 -18.75 17.11 -21.00
CA LEU A 90 -19.18 15.81 -21.52
C LEU A 90 -19.54 15.84 -23.01
N GLY A 91 -18.87 15.01 -23.81
CA GLY A 91 -19.09 14.88 -25.25
C GLY A 91 -18.34 15.88 -26.12
N ALA A 92 -17.65 16.88 -25.56
CA ALA A 92 -16.88 17.88 -26.30
C ALA A 92 -15.38 17.66 -26.15
N GLY A 93 -14.63 17.77 -27.26
CA GLY A 93 -13.16 17.68 -27.23
C GLY A 93 -12.47 19.03 -27.00
N ASN A 94 -11.28 18.99 -26.40
CA ASN A 94 -10.39 20.14 -26.27
C ASN A 94 -8.92 19.68 -26.45
N PRO A 95 -8.15 20.27 -27.39
CA PRO A 95 -6.77 19.86 -27.62
C PRO A 95 -5.80 20.21 -26.47
N ASN A 96 -6.20 21.04 -25.49
CA ASN A 96 -5.35 21.38 -24.36
C ASN A 96 -5.21 20.22 -23.36
N HIS A 97 -4.05 20.11 -22.72
CA HIS A 97 -3.75 19.09 -21.72
C HIS A 97 -3.85 19.68 -20.30
N VAL A 98 -4.43 18.91 -19.38
CA VAL A 98 -4.35 19.09 -17.93
C VAL A 98 -3.02 18.54 -17.44
N PHE A 99 -2.72 17.30 -17.77
CA PHE A 99 -1.44 16.63 -17.58
C PHE A 99 -1.39 15.35 -18.44
N ASP A 100 -0.22 14.73 -18.50
CA ASP A 100 0.05 13.53 -19.27
C ASP A 100 0.35 12.35 -18.33
N ILE A 101 -0.15 11.16 -18.66
CA ILE A 101 0.29 9.90 -18.05
C ILE A 101 1.51 9.39 -18.82
N PHE A 102 1.42 9.42 -20.15
CA PHE A 102 2.56 9.28 -21.04
C PHE A 102 2.55 10.46 -22.01
N SER A 103 3.60 11.26 -22.00
CA SER A 103 3.75 12.44 -22.84
C SER A 103 4.22 12.10 -24.27
N GLY A 104 4.61 10.84 -24.51
CA GLY A 104 5.07 10.38 -25.81
C GLY A 104 5.54 8.92 -25.84
N GLU A 105 5.87 8.44 -27.05
CA GLU A 105 6.14 7.02 -27.29
C GLU A 105 7.36 6.51 -26.53
N SER A 106 8.34 7.37 -26.25
CA SER A 106 9.53 6.96 -25.48
C SER A 106 9.17 6.54 -24.06
N GLU A 107 8.25 7.24 -23.41
CA GLU A 107 7.77 6.90 -22.06
C GLU A 107 6.93 5.61 -22.07
N VAL A 108 6.10 5.42 -23.11
CA VAL A 108 5.35 4.17 -23.32
C VAL A 108 6.31 2.97 -23.44
N LEU A 109 7.40 3.13 -24.21
CA LEU A 109 8.41 2.08 -24.39
C LEU A 109 9.20 1.81 -23.11
N GLU A 110 9.53 2.85 -22.34
CA GLU A 110 10.23 2.72 -21.05
C GLU A 110 9.35 2.03 -20.01
N ALA A 111 8.05 2.31 -19.99
CA ALA A 111 7.08 1.64 -19.12
C ALA A 111 6.90 0.15 -19.43
N GLY A 112 7.32 -0.31 -20.62
CA GLY A 112 7.30 -1.73 -20.99
C GLY A 112 5.90 -2.33 -21.17
N VAL A 113 4.88 -1.49 -21.36
CA VAL A 113 3.48 -1.91 -21.53
C VAL A 113 3.23 -2.52 -22.91
N ASP A 114 2.31 -3.48 -23.00
CA ASP A 114 1.74 -3.87 -24.29
C ASP A 114 0.98 -2.69 -24.89
N ARG A 115 1.31 -2.37 -26.13
CA ARG A 115 0.83 -1.16 -26.80
C ARG A 115 -0.53 -1.34 -27.48
N THR A 116 -1.13 -2.52 -27.37
CA THR A 116 -2.44 -2.85 -27.95
C THR A 116 -3.46 -3.27 -26.89
N SER A 117 -3.02 -3.88 -25.78
CA SER A 117 -3.89 -4.28 -24.67
C SER A 117 -3.11 -4.38 -23.36
N ASP A 118 -3.26 -3.41 -22.47
CA ASP A 118 -2.59 -3.43 -21.16
C ASP A 118 -3.30 -2.53 -20.13
N ARG A 119 -2.67 -2.38 -18.97
CA ARG A 119 -3.11 -1.55 -17.85
C ARG A 119 -1.93 -0.81 -17.24
N VAL A 120 -2.13 0.48 -16.97
CA VAL A 120 -1.17 1.36 -16.28
C VAL A 120 -1.79 1.86 -14.99
N SER A 121 -1.06 1.78 -13.88
CA SER A 121 -1.53 2.20 -12.56
C SER A 121 -0.42 2.91 -11.80
N SER A 122 -0.70 4.09 -11.23
CA SER A 122 0.26 4.84 -10.40
C SER A 122 -0.46 5.80 -9.44
N THR A 123 0.30 6.40 -8.52
CA THR A 123 -0.13 7.54 -7.71
C THR A 123 0.96 8.59 -7.62
N ASP A 124 0.72 9.71 -8.29
CA ASP A 124 1.68 10.81 -8.41
C ASP A 124 1.13 12.10 -7.82
N SER A 125 2.02 13.05 -7.51
CA SER A 125 1.54 14.40 -7.20
C SER A 125 1.06 15.06 -8.49
N LEU A 126 -0.02 15.83 -8.42
CA LEU A 126 -0.53 16.55 -9.59
C LEU A 126 0.54 17.53 -10.12
N LEU A 127 1.40 18.06 -9.25
CA LEU A 127 2.54 18.86 -9.65
C LEU A 127 3.54 18.08 -10.50
N ASP A 128 3.92 16.86 -10.10
CA ASP A 128 4.89 16.05 -10.85
C ASP A 128 4.34 15.66 -12.22
N LEU A 129 3.05 15.28 -12.29
CA LEU A 129 2.37 14.99 -13.56
C LEU A 129 2.39 16.20 -14.49
N ILE A 130 2.05 17.39 -13.98
CA ILE A 130 2.10 18.64 -14.77
C ILE A 130 3.52 18.95 -15.25
N LEU A 131 4.52 18.82 -14.38
CA LEU A 131 5.93 19.08 -14.74
C LEU A 131 6.48 18.08 -15.75
N GLY A 132 5.99 16.83 -15.73
CA GLY A 132 6.33 15.79 -16.69
C GLY A 132 5.69 15.96 -18.09
N SER A 133 4.66 16.81 -18.21
CA SER A 133 3.82 16.92 -19.42
C SER A 133 4.42 17.75 -20.56
N ASN A 134 5.70 17.58 -20.91
CA ASN A 134 6.41 18.30 -21.99
C ASN A 134 6.21 19.84 -22.03
N GLY A 135 5.91 20.47 -20.88
CA GLY A 135 5.68 21.91 -20.76
C GLY A 135 4.29 22.39 -21.23
N VAL A 136 3.32 21.49 -21.39
CA VAL A 136 1.92 21.84 -21.68
C VAL A 136 1.23 22.16 -20.35
N GLY A 137 0.69 23.38 -20.20
CA GLY A 137 0.19 23.84 -18.90
C GLY A 137 -1.18 24.49 -18.99
N LEU A 138 -2.17 23.88 -18.35
CA LEU A 138 -3.36 24.58 -17.86
C LEU A 138 -3.05 25.21 -16.49
N GLY A 139 -2.06 26.11 -16.43
CA GLY A 139 -1.82 26.95 -15.26
C GLY A 139 -1.28 26.22 -14.02
N THR A 140 -1.74 26.66 -12.85
CA THR A 140 -1.34 26.20 -11.51
C THR A 140 -1.88 24.81 -11.17
N VAL A 141 -1.34 24.18 -10.12
CA VAL A 141 -1.87 22.89 -9.60
C VAL A 141 -3.34 23.02 -9.24
N GLU A 142 -3.73 24.14 -8.64
CA GLU A 142 -5.10 24.42 -8.24
C GLU A 142 -6.05 24.56 -9.44
N GLU A 143 -5.61 25.19 -10.52
CA GLU A 143 -6.41 25.32 -11.75
C GLU A 143 -6.63 23.95 -12.42
N ASN A 144 -5.58 23.13 -12.51
CA ASN A 144 -5.69 21.76 -13.03
C ASN A 144 -6.59 20.88 -12.17
N ALA A 145 -6.43 20.96 -10.84
CA ALA A 145 -7.29 20.26 -9.90
C ALA A 145 -8.75 20.64 -10.10
N GLN A 146 -9.04 21.94 -10.29
CA GLN A 146 -10.41 22.40 -10.52
C GLN A 146 -11.01 21.85 -11.81
N VAL A 147 -10.21 21.70 -12.88
CA VAL A 147 -10.67 21.08 -14.14
C VAL A 147 -11.09 19.64 -13.93
N LEU A 148 -10.36 18.87 -13.12
CA LEU A 148 -10.76 17.51 -12.74
C LEU A 148 -12.04 17.54 -11.91
N ILE A 149 -12.07 18.35 -10.84
CA ILE A 149 -13.19 18.46 -9.89
C ILE A 149 -14.51 18.88 -10.58
N ASP A 150 -14.43 19.73 -11.60
CA ASP A 150 -15.59 20.21 -12.35
C ASP A 150 -16.06 19.22 -13.44
N ASP A 151 -15.48 18.01 -13.50
CA ASP A 151 -15.75 16.99 -14.53
C ASP A 151 -15.49 17.52 -15.96
N LEU A 152 -14.50 18.40 -16.10
CA LEU A 152 -14.10 19.02 -17.36
C LEU A 152 -12.86 18.36 -17.96
N ALA A 153 -12.59 17.10 -17.62
CA ALA A 153 -11.43 16.37 -18.14
C ALA A 153 -11.83 15.05 -18.79
N TYR A 154 -10.96 14.54 -19.67
CA TYR A 154 -11.07 13.19 -20.21
C TYR A 154 -9.70 12.58 -20.44
N VAL A 155 -9.59 11.27 -20.22
CA VAL A 155 -8.44 10.49 -20.69
C VAL A 155 -8.57 10.35 -22.20
N ASN A 156 -7.49 10.58 -22.95
CA ASN A 156 -7.41 10.36 -24.39
C ASN A 156 -6.24 9.41 -24.66
N ILE A 157 -6.54 8.27 -25.27
CA ILE A 157 -5.56 7.23 -25.56
C ILE A 157 -5.23 7.31 -27.05
N HIS A 158 -3.98 7.62 -27.39
CA HIS A 158 -3.56 7.87 -28.76
C HIS A 158 -2.76 6.72 -29.32
N THR A 159 -3.04 6.38 -30.58
CA THR A 159 -2.26 5.38 -31.33
C THR A 159 -1.63 6.01 -32.57
N ASP A 160 -0.70 5.29 -33.18
CA ASP A 160 -0.09 5.68 -34.45
C ASP A 160 -1.10 5.74 -35.61
N ILE A 161 -2.18 4.94 -35.56
CA ILE A 161 -3.31 5.01 -36.50
C ILE A 161 -4.26 6.16 -36.15
N TRP A 162 -4.50 6.41 -34.86
CA TRP A 162 -5.44 7.42 -34.37
C TRP A 162 -4.73 8.51 -33.55
N PRO A 163 -3.95 9.40 -34.19
CA PRO A 163 -3.11 10.37 -33.48
C PRO A 163 -3.91 11.47 -32.75
N ALA A 164 -5.19 11.66 -33.08
CA ALA A 164 -6.09 12.55 -32.34
C ALA A 164 -6.76 11.85 -31.13
N GLY A 165 -6.48 10.57 -30.92
CA GLY A 165 -7.08 9.72 -29.90
C GLY A 165 -7.97 8.66 -30.52
N GLU A 166 -7.73 7.41 -30.14
CA GLU A 166 -8.52 6.23 -30.55
C GLU A 166 -9.76 6.08 -29.67
N ILE A 167 -9.59 6.09 -28.34
CA ILE A 167 -10.66 5.98 -27.34
C ILE A 167 -10.50 7.04 -26.24
N ARG A 168 -11.61 7.45 -25.64
CA ARG A 168 -11.66 8.40 -24.52
C ARG A 168 -12.43 7.87 -23.34
N CYS A 169 -12.07 8.32 -22.15
CA CYS A 169 -12.81 8.09 -20.90
C CYS A 169 -13.12 9.46 -20.27
N GLN A 170 -14.36 9.90 -20.34
CA GLN A 170 -14.75 11.20 -19.78
C GLN A 170 -14.86 11.13 -18.25
N PHE A 171 -14.26 12.10 -17.55
CA PHE A 171 -14.44 12.26 -16.11
C PHE A 171 -15.89 12.60 -15.82
N VAL A 172 -16.55 11.72 -15.08
CA VAL A 172 -17.87 11.95 -14.47
C VAL A 172 -17.74 11.51 -13.02
N THR A 173 -17.80 12.45 -12.08
CA THR A 173 -17.57 12.17 -10.67
C THR A 173 -18.56 11.11 -10.21
N THR A 174 -18.04 9.95 -9.82
CA THR A 174 -18.86 8.84 -9.31
C THR A 174 -19.09 8.99 -7.82
N GLN A 175 -18.10 9.55 -7.11
CA GLN A 175 -18.17 9.78 -5.68
C GLN A 175 -17.29 10.97 -5.27
N VAL A 176 -17.84 11.85 -4.43
CA VAL A 176 -17.05 12.80 -3.65
C VAL A 176 -16.98 12.25 -2.22
N LEU A 177 -15.80 11.77 -1.85
CA LEU A 177 -15.48 11.40 -0.48
C LEU A 177 -15.10 12.68 0.25
N THR A 178 -16.05 13.25 0.99
CA THR A 178 -15.69 14.32 1.93
C THR A 178 -14.78 13.70 2.99
N ASP A 179 -13.56 14.22 3.16
CA ASP A 179 -12.58 13.79 4.18
C ASP A 179 -13.08 14.13 5.59
N ALA A 180 -14.17 13.49 5.99
CA ALA A 180 -14.66 13.57 7.34
C ALA A 180 -13.76 12.70 8.21
N GLU A 181 -13.09 13.34 9.17
CA GLU A 181 -12.48 12.65 10.29
C GLU A 181 -13.37 11.51 10.75
N GLN A 182 -12.80 10.31 10.89
CA GLN A 182 -13.55 9.20 11.45
C GLN A 182 -14.18 9.62 12.77
N ALA A 183 -15.49 9.41 12.89
CA ALA A 183 -16.20 9.60 14.14
C ALA A 183 -15.57 8.73 15.23
N LYS A 184 -15.77 9.08 16.51
CA LYS A 184 -15.12 8.37 17.62
C LYS A 184 -15.39 6.87 17.64
N ASP A 185 -16.56 6.42 17.19
CA ASP A 185 -16.89 5.00 17.09
C ASP A 185 -16.29 4.33 15.85
N GLN A 186 -16.20 5.03 14.72
CA GLN A 186 -15.43 4.60 13.54
C GLN A 186 -13.94 4.41 13.87
N GLN A 187 -13.33 5.38 14.58
CA GLN A 187 -11.96 5.23 15.06
C GLN A 187 -11.81 3.98 15.92
N LYS A 188 -12.77 3.68 16.81
CA LYS A 188 -12.72 2.47 17.65
C LYS A 188 -12.81 1.19 16.82
N CYS A 189 -13.57 1.19 15.72
CA CYS A 189 -13.58 0.09 14.76
C CYS A 189 -12.19 -0.09 14.14
N THR A 190 -11.60 0.95 13.56
CA THR A 190 -10.25 0.90 12.96
C THR A 190 -9.20 0.42 13.94
N ARG A 191 -9.15 0.97 15.17
CA ARG A 191 -8.20 0.51 16.21
C ARG A 191 -8.40 -0.97 16.54
N ALA A 192 -9.65 -1.42 16.57
CA ALA A 192 -9.96 -2.81 16.93
C ALA A 192 -9.48 -3.77 15.85
N MET A 193 -9.63 -3.42 14.57
CA MET A 193 -9.25 -4.26 13.44
C MET A 193 -7.74 -4.32 13.24
N ILE A 194 -7.02 -3.19 13.30
CA ILE A 194 -5.54 -3.18 13.24
C ILE A 194 -4.94 -3.96 14.41
N LYS A 195 -5.46 -3.77 15.62
CA LYS A 195 -5.06 -4.57 16.78
C LYS A 195 -5.43 -6.05 16.64
N GLY A 196 -6.50 -6.34 15.91
CA GLY A 196 -6.96 -7.69 15.56
C GLY A 196 -5.94 -8.39 14.66
N LEU A 197 -5.58 -7.75 13.54
CA LEU A 197 -4.54 -8.18 12.60
C LEU A 197 -3.26 -8.56 13.35
N GLY A 198 -2.69 -7.62 14.12
CA GLY A 198 -1.46 -7.86 14.87
C GLY A 198 -1.58 -8.97 15.94
N ARG A 199 -2.77 -9.16 16.53
CA ARG A 199 -3.00 -10.22 17.52
C ARG A 199 -3.02 -11.60 16.86
N VAL A 200 -3.76 -11.76 15.77
CA VAL A 200 -3.85 -13.04 15.04
C VAL A 200 -2.49 -13.37 14.45
N ALA A 201 -1.85 -12.44 13.74
CA ALA A 201 -0.54 -12.64 13.13
C ALA A 201 0.55 -12.98 14.17
N SER A 202 0.59 -12.27 15.30
CA SER A 202 1.53 -12.60 16.38
C SER A 202 1.25 -13.99 16.98
N THR A 203 -0.02 -14.40 17.08
CA THR A 203 -0.39 -15.71 17.66
C THR A 203 -0.05 -16.83 16.70
N LYS A 204 -0.43 -16.71 15.42
CA LYS A 204 -0.07 -17.66 14.38
C LYS A 204 1.43 -17.78 14.22
N GLY A 205 2.16 -16.67 14.17
CA GLY A 205 3.63 -16.71 14.11
C GLY A 205 4.28 -17.42 15.30
N LYS A 206 3.66 -17.41 16.51
CA LYS A 206 4.15 -18.22 17.64
C LYS A 206 3.90 -19.71 17.41
N SER A 207 2.74 -20.06 16.84
CA SER A 207 2.42 -21.43 16.42
C SER A 207 3.42 -21.93 15.38
N VAL A 208 3.68 -21.13 14.34
CA VAL A 208 4.66 -21.43 13.28
C VAL A 208 6.06 -21.62 13.84
N CYS A 209 6.55 -20.69 14.69
CA CYS A 209 7.84 -20.86 15.37
C CYS A 209 7.90 -22.13 16.24
N LYS A 210 6.76 -22.57 16.79
CA LYS A 210 6.69 -23.82 17.56
C LYS A 210 6.77 -25.03 16.63
N CYS A 211 6.04 -25.03 15.51
CA CYS A 211 6.09 -26.09 14.51
C CYS A 211 7.52 -26.32 14.02
N VAL A 212 8.20 -25.27 13.57
CA VAL A 212 9.59 -25.36 13.10
C VAL A 212 10.51 -25.86 14.21
N ASN A 213 10.38 -25.34 15.43
CA ASN A 213 11.20 -25.78 16.57
C ASN A 213 10.94 -27.23 17.01
N ASP A 214 9.70 -27.73 16.87
CA ASP A 214 9.39 -29.12 17.17
C ASP A 214 9.89 -30.04 16.06
N PHE A 215 9.80 -29.62 14.79
CA PHE A 215 10.30 -30.34 13.63
C PHE A 215 11.81 -30.52 13.70
N THR A 216 12.58 -29.44 13.84
CA THR A 216 14.05 -29.48 14.04
C THR A 216 14.46 -30.22 15.32
N GLY A 217 13.52 -30.43 16.25
CA GLY A 217 13.75 -31.16 17.49
C GLY A 217 13.35 -32.63 17.43
N GLY A 218 12.88 -33.14 16.28
CA GLY A 218 12.34 -34.50 16.11
C GLY A 218 11.09 -34.79 16.95
N LYS A 219 10.33 -33.75 17.32
CA LYS A 219 9.14 -33.83 18.20
C LYS A 219 7.83 -33.72 17.44
N LEU A 220 7.87 -33.33 16.17
CA LEU A 220 6.68 -33.23 15.35
C LEU A 220 6.31 -34.63 14.82
N SER A 221 5.05 -35.01 15.00
CA SER A 221 4.53 -36.32 14.58
C SER A 221 3.88 -36.29 13.19
N ASP A 222 3.72 -35.11 12.61
CA ASP A 222 3.11 -34.83 11.32
C ASP A 222 4.13 -34.03 10.47
N LEU A 223 3.79 -33.78 9.21
CA LEU A 223 4.55 -32.90 8.33
C LEU A 223 4.61 -31.47 8.89
N LEU A 224 5.73 -30.80 8.71
CA LEU A 224 5.92 -29.40 9.06
C LEU A 224 4.92 -28.52 8.31
N GLU A 225 4.64 -28.84 7.05
CA GLU A 225 3.64 -28.15 6.23
C GLU A 225 2.26 -28.13 6.89
N ASN A 226 1.79 -29.30 7.32
CA ASN A 226 0.51 -29.44 8.00
C ASN A 226 0.46 -28.64 9.31
N CYS A 227 1.56 -28.64 10.07
CA CYS A 227 1.65 -27.89 11.32
C CYS A 227 1.60 -26.38 11.08
N VAL A 228 2.33 -25.88 10.08
CA VAL A 228 2.39 -24.45 9.73
C VAL A 228 1.05 -23.98 9.15
N ALA A 229 0.42 -24.76 8.29
CA ALA A 229 -0.87 -24.42 7.68
C ALA A 229 -2.01 -24.39 8.71
N THR A 230 -2.03 -25.30 9.69
CA THR A 230 -3.16 -25.47 10.61
C THR A 230 -3.21 -24.38 11.70
N ASP A 231 -4.41 -23.87 11.98
CA ASP A 231 -4.66 -22.94 13.07
C ASP A 231 -4.96 -23.68 14.37
N ASP A 232 -4.08 -23.51 15.37
CA ASP A 232 -4.29 -24.10 16.69
C ASP A 232 -5.42 -23.39 17.46
N SER A 233 -5.82 -23.99 18.59
CA SER A 233 -6.88 -23.42 19.44
C SER A 233 -6.60 -22.00 19.95
N LYS A 234 -5.34 -21.55 20.02
CA LYS A 234 -4.98 -20.18 20.42
C LYS A 234 -5.19 -19.22 19.25
N VAL A 235 -4.84 -19.62 18.03
CA VAL A 235 -5.14 -18.86 16.81
C VAL A 235 -6.65 -18.73 16.64
N GLY A 236 -7.41 -19.81 16.76
CA GLY A 236 -8.88 -19.78 16.70
C GLY A 236 -9.51 -18.84 17.76
N LYS A 237 -8.98 -18.80 18.98
CA LYS A 237 -9.42 -17.84 20.01
C LYS A 237 -9.07 -16.40 19.66
N ALA A 238 -7.91 -16.16 19.03
CA ALA A 238 -7.54 -14.83 18.56
C ALA A 238 -8.48 -14.36 17.45
N GLN A 239 -8.80 -15.23 16.49
CA GLN A 239 -9.73 -14.95 15.38
C GLN A 239 -11.15 -14.69 15.88
N ALA A 240 -11.68 -15.53 16.76
CA ALA A 240 -12.98 -15.33 17.39
C ALA A 240 -13.06 -13.97 18.12
N LYS A 241 -11.94 -13.51 18.69
CA LYS A 241 -11.88 -12.19 19.31
C LYS A 241 -11.94 -11.06 18.28
N VAL A 242 -11.38 -11.21 17.08
CA VAL A 242 -11.53 -10.23 16.00
C VAL A 242 -13.00 -10.14 15.58
N THR A 243 -13.67 -11.26 15.33
CA THR A 243 -15.10 -11.32 14.98
C THR A 243 -15.97 -10.67 16.07
N ALA A 244 -15.71 -10.97 17.34
CA ALA A 244 -16.41 -10.33 18.46
C ALA A 244 -16.12 -8.82 18.57
N ASP A 245 -14.88 -8.40 18.34
CA ASP A 245 -14.50 -6.99 18.36
C ASP A 245 -15.15 -6.24 17.17
N PHE A 246 -15.24 -6.83 15.97
CA PHE A 246 -15.91 -6.27 14.79
C PHE A 246 -17.41 -6.13 15.01
N GLY A 247 -18.09 -7.21 15.40
CA GLY A 247 -19.52 -7.17 15.72
C GLY A 247 -19.87 -6.19 16.83
N LYS A 248 -18.94 -5.84 17.71
CA LYS A 248 -19.13 -4.85 18.78
C LYS A 248 -18.81 -3.41 18.35
N ARG A 249 -17.84 -3.22 17.47
CA ARG A 249 -17.23 -1.91 17.21
C ARG A 249 -17.49 -1.36 15.82
N CYS A 250 -17.81 -2.22 14.86
CA CYS A 250 -17.89 -1.86 13.44
C CYS A 250 -19.31 -1.97 12.88
N THR A 251 -20.26 -2.59 13.60
CA THR A 251 -21.62 -2.81 13.10
C THR A 251 -22.64 -1.82 13.70
N GLY A 252 -23.66 -1.52 12.90
CA GLY A 252 -24.75 -0.60 13.24
C GLY A 252 -24.30 0.86 13.31
N ASN A 253 -25.16 1.69 13.90
CA ASN A 253 -24.92 3.12 13.99
C ASN A 253 -24.51 3.53 15.42
N ASP A 254 -23.84 4.67 15.53
CA ASP A 254 -23.58 5.33 16.80
C ASP A 254 -24.80 6.13 17.28
N LYS A 255 -24.63 6.87 18.38
CA LYS A 255 -25.71 7.65 19.01
C LYS A 255 -26.22 8.81 18.15
N ASP A 256 -25.43 9.26 17.18
CA ASP A 256 -25.74 10.40 16.30
C ASP A 256 -26.25 9.90 14.93
N GLY A 257 -26.43 8.58 14.77
CA GLY A 257 -26.93 7.96 13.55
C GLY A 257 -25.86 7.63 12.52
N ILE A 258 -24.58 7.85 12.83
CA ILE A 258 -23.45 7.60 11.91
C ILE A 258 -23.08 6.12 11.96
N THR A 259 -22.87 5.49 10.80
CA THR A 259 -22.41 4.10 10.71
C THR A 259 -21.06 3.92 11.43
N LYS A 260 -20.95 2.89 12.28
CA LYS A 260 -19.71 2.61 13.02
C LYS A 260 -18.59 2.02 12.17
N LEU A 261 -18.93 1.42 11.03
CA LEU A 261 -17.94 1.06 10.01
C LEU A 261 -17.42 2.35 9.38
N PRO A 262 -16.10 2.61 9.41
CA PRO A 262 -15.50 3.75 8.72
C PRO A 262 -15.61 3.58 7.20
N ALA A 263 -15.58 4.69 6.47
CA ALA A 263 -15.52 4.67 5.00
C ALA A 263 -14.17 4.18 4.46
N PHE A 264 -13.13 4.18 5.29
CA PHE A 264 -11.77 3.76 4.94
C PHE A 264 -11.07 3.04 6.10
N GLY A 265 -9.99 2.32 5.81
CA GLY A 265 -9.09 1.79 6.82
C GLY A 265 -9.55 0.51 7.53
N VAL A 266 -10.67 -0.07 7.10
CA VAL A 266 -11.21 -1.35 7.60
C VAL A 266 -11.95 -2.07 6.47
N THR A 267 -11.63 -3.35 6.24
CA THR A 267 -12.43 -4.25 5.39
C THR A 267 -13.51 -4.97 6.21
N ASP A 268 -13.26 -6.22 6.62
CA ASP A 268 -14.16 -7.05 7.41
C ASP A 268 -13.40 -8.05 8.29
N ASP A 269 -14.08 -8.69 9.25
CA ASP A 269 -13.42 -9.62 10.16
C ASP A 269 -12.93 -10.94 9.53
N PRO A 270 -13.62 -11.57 8.55
CA PRO A 270 -13.07 -12.70 7.82
C PRO A 270 -11.73 -12.36 7.13
N THR A 271 -11.65 -11.23 6.44
CA THR A 271 -10.47 -10.77 5.70
C THR A 271 -9.31 -10.47 6.66
N VAL A 272 -9.57 -9.74 7.75
CA VAL A 272 -8.54 -9.46 8.76
C VAL A 272 -8.01 -10.76 9.40
N ASN A 273 -8.88 -11.73 9.66
CA ASN A 273 -8.49 -13.02 10.22
C ASN A 273 -7.69 -13.89 9.24
N SER A 274 -8.14 -13.99 8.00
CA SER A 274 -7.52 -14.83 6.97
C SER A 274 -6.14 -14.29 6.62
N VAL A 275 -6.00 -12.99 6.33
CA VAL A 275 -4.73 -12.40 5.94
C VAL A 275 -3.70 -12.49 7.07
N ALA A 276 -4.10 -12.24 8.32
CA ALA A 276 -3.19 -12.34 9.46
C ALA A 276 -2.63 -13.76 9.66
N SER A 277 -3.46 -14.77 9.42
CA SER A 277 -3.07 -16.17 9.55
C SER A 277 -2.19 -16.61 8.38
N LEU A 278 -2.64 -16.37 7.14
CA LEU A 278 -1.94 -16.74 5.92
C LEU A 278 -0.57 -16.08 5.83
N TRP A 279 -0.49 -14.76 6.07
CA TRP A 279 0.79 -14.04 6.10
C TRP A 279 1.78 -14.67 7.09
N SER A 280 1.32 -15.07 8.27
CA SER A 280 2.20 -15.67 9.27
C SER A 280 2.64 -17.10 8.92
N ALA A 281 1.82 -17.83 8.18
CA ALA A 281 2.12 -19.17 7.67
C ALA A 281 3.00 -19.14 6.42
N GLY A 282 2.95 -18.06 5.64
CA GLY A 282 3.76 -17.86 4.43
C GLY A 282 5.24 -17.60 4.72
N ILE A 283 5.56 -16.90 5.82
CA ILE A 283 6.94 -16.46 6.12
C ILE A 283 8.01 -17.56 6.04
N PRO A 284 7.83 -18.78 6.61
CA PRO A 284 8.82 -19.85 6.43
C PRO A 284 9.07 -20.19 4.96
N HIS A 285 8.02 -20.18 4.13
CA HIS A 285 8.15 -20.46 2.70
C HIS A 285 8.96 -19.37 2.00
N ALA A 286 8.77 -18.11 2.39
CA ALA A 286 9.48 -16.95 1.84
C ALA A 286 11.00 -16.96 2.10
N ILE A 287 11.46 -17.70 3.12
CA ILE A 287 12.87 -17.68 3.54
C ILE A 287 13.58 -19.03 3.38
N PHE A 288 12.85 -20.14 3.53
CA PHE A 288 13.40 -21.49 3.45
C PHE A 288 13.13 -22.14 2.10
N GLY A 289 11.97 -21.90 1.48
CA GLY A 289 11.61 -22.53 0.21
C GLY A 289 10.16 -23.01 0.17
N PRO A 290 9.71 -23.48 -1.01
CA PRO A 290 8.31 -23.87 -1.23
C PRO A 290 7.90 -25.20 -0.57
N ASP A 291 8.86 -26.02 -0.14
CA ASP A 291 8.65 -27.28 0.58
C ASP A 291 9.42 -27.24 1.90
N LEU A 292 8.71 -26.97 2.99
CA LEU A 292 9.28 -26.82 4.32
C LEU A 292 9.75 -28.14 4.90
N ASP A 293 9.14 -29.26 4.53
CA ASP A 293 9.56 -30.59 5.00
C ASP A 293 10.94 -30.98 4.47
N VAL A 294 11.38 -30.35 3.37
CA VAL A 294 12.71 -30.53 2.77
C VAL A 294 13.67 -29.40 3.15
N ALA A 295 13.20 -28.15 3.17
CA ALA A 295 14.06 -26.99 3.33
C ALA A 295 14.47 -26.70 4.79
N VAL A 296 13.67 -27.12 5.76
CA VAL A 296 13.97 -26.98 7.19
C VAL A 296 14.70 -28.23 7.66
N ASP A 297 15.70 -28.06 8.51
CA ASP A 297 16.40 -29.20 9.13
C ASP A 297 15.42 -30.08 9.93
N ASP A 298 15.45 -31.37 9.67
CA ASP A 298 14.58 -32.39 10.30
C ASP A 298 15.17 -32.92 11.62
N GLY A 299 16.18 -32.24 12.16
CA GLY A 299 16.92 -32.62 13.36
C GLY A 299 18.20 -33.42 13.09
N THR A 300 18.62 -33.52 11.82
CA THR A 300 19.88 -34.17 11.44
C THR A 300 21.10 -33.27 11.63
N ASP A 301 20.93 -31.95 11.54
CA ASP A 301 21.94 -30.93 11.83
C ASP A 301 21.42 -29.93 12.90
N PRO A 302 21.71 -30.17 14.20
CA PRO A 302 21.25 -29.32 15.28
C PRO A 302 21.70 -27.85 15.19
N ASP A 303 22.83 -27.56 14.55
CA ASP A 303 23.35 -26.20 14.40
C ASP A 303 22.55 -25.47 13.30
N LEU A 304 22.29 -26.14 12.16
CA LEU A 304 21.41 -25.63 11.11
C LEU A 304 19.98 -25.40 11.62
N GLY A 305 19.39 -26.38 12.30
CA GLY A 305 18.04 -26.25 12.87
C GLY A 305 17.95 -25.12 13.90
N SER A 306 18.98 -24.95 14.74
CA SER A 306 19.05 -23.84 15.71
C SER A 306 19.17 -22.48 15.03
N CYS A 307 19.93 -22.38 13.94
CA CYS A 307 20.04 -21.19 13.09
C CYS A 307 18.67 -20.80 12.51
N GLN A 308 18.00 -21.72 11.82
CA GLN A 308 16.69 -21.49 11.18
C GLN A 308 15.63 -21.05 12.21
N VAL A 309 15.55 -21.75 13.35
CA VAL A 309 14.62 -21.42 14.45
C VAL A 309 14.94 -20.06 15.07
N GLY A 310 16.22 -19.75 15.28
CA GLY A 310 16.68 -18.50 15.88
C GLY A 310 16.32 -17.29 15.03
N ALA A 311 16.64 -17.36 13.74
CA ALA A 311 16.33 -16.32 12.76
C ALA A 311 14.82 -16.14 12.59
N LEU A 312 14.03 -17.22 12.42
CA LEU A 312 12.58 -17.13 12.28
C LEU A 312 11.90 -16.47 13.49
N LYS A 313 12.36 -16.78 14.71
CA LYS A 313 11.86 -16.13 15.94
C LYS A 313 12.20 -14.64 15.98
N ALA A 314 13.34 -14.23 15.45
CA ALA A 314 13.73 -12.83 15.37
C ALA A 314 12.96 -12.08 14.27
N LEU A 315 12.79 -12.69 13.10
CA LEU A 315 11.99 -12.19 11.99
C LEU A 315 10.54 -11.93 12.42
N LYS A 316 9.94 -12.90 13.12
CA LYS A 316 8.62 -12.72 13.74
C LYS A 316 8.57 -11.49 14.66
N LYS A 317 9.60 -11.25 15.48
CA LYS A 317 9.65 -10.08 16.37
C LYS A 317 9.80 -8.77 15.59
N CYS A 318 10.60 -8.76 14.52
CA CYS A 318 10.72 -7.61 13.62
C CYS A 318 9.35 -7.24 13.05
N ARG A 319 8.68 -8.20 12.40
CA ARG A 319 7.31 -8.07 11.88
C ARG A 319 6.29 -7.62 12.92
N ASP A 320 6.24 -8.30 14.08
CA ASP A 320 5.34 -7.92 15.18
C ASP A 320 5.59 -6.48 15.66
N THR A 321 6.82 -5.97 15.52
CA THR A 321 7.18 -4.60 15.87
C THR A 321 6.70 -3.61 14.81
N ARG A 322 6.86 -3.93 13.52
CA ARG A 322 6.30 -3.14 12.41
C ARG A 322 4.79 -2.93 12.56
N VAL A 323 4.02 -4.00 12.78
CA VAL A 323 2.56 -3.89 12.99
C VAL A 323 2.21 -3.06 14.24
N LYS A 324 3.02 -3.13 15.30
CA LYS A 324 2.78 -2.34 16.52
C LYS A 324 3.08 -0.85 16.33
N GLU A 325 4.13 -0.50 15.59
CA GLU A 325 4.42 0.90 15.30
C GLU A 325 3.39 1.47 14.30
N TYR A 326 2.97 0.69 13.31
CA TYR A 326 1.83 1.03 12.45
C TYR A 326 0.55 1.31 13.26
N ASP A 327 0.15 0.40 14.15
CA ASP A 327 -1.00 0.59 15.06
C ASP A 327 -0.86 1.88 15.89
N LYS A 328 0.34 2.18 16.41
CA LYS A 328 0.58 3.39 17.19
C LYS A 328 0.49 4.66 16.37
N CYS A 329 1.06 4.65 15.17
CA CYS A 329 1.03 5.78 14.24
C CYS A 329 -0.42 6.10 13.85
N VAL A 330 -1.14 5.12 13.29
CA VAL A 330 -2.55 5.30 12.89
C VAL A 330 -3.39 5.76 14.08
N ASN A 331 -3.21 5.15 15.24
CA ASN A 331 -3.97 5.53 16.43
C ASN A 331 -3.61 6.88 17.02
N GLY A 332 -2.40 7.38 16.77
CA GLY A 332 -1.97 8.74 17.12
C GLY A 332 -2.63 9.77 16.22
N ASP A 333 -2.63 9.49 14.92
CA ASP A 333 -3.00 10.46 13.88
C ASP A 333 -4.51 10.53 13.70
N LEU A 334 -5.23 9.41 13.85
CA LEU A 334 -6.70 9.43 14.01
C LEU A 334 -7.18 10.24 15.22
N LYS A 335 -6.32 10.51 16.22
CA LYS A 335 -6.65 11.40 17.36
C LYS A 335 -6.22 12.84 17.14
N GLY A 336 -5.61 13.19 16.00
CA GLY A 336 -5.00 14.49 15.74
C GLY A 336 -3.82 14.81 16.67
N LYS A 337 -3.15 13.81 17.25
CA LYS A 337 -2.11 14.02 18.28
C LYS A 337 -0.71 14.31 17.73
N VAL A 338 -0.46 14.07 16.44
CA VAL A 338 0.89 14.08 15.84
C VAL A 338 1.00 15.10 14.69
N GLY A 339 0.06 16.05 14.58
CA GLY A 339 0.12 17.13 13.59
C GLY A 339 -0.43 16.78 12.20
N LEU A 340 -0.62 15.49 11.93
CA LEU A 340 -1.39 14.95 10.80
C LEU A 340 -2.68 14.32 11.33
N THR A 341 -3.79 14.56 10.63
CA THR A 341 -5.08 13.89 10.87
C THR A 341 -5.26 12.93 9.70
N ILE A 342 -5.37 11.64 9.98
CA ILE A 342 -5.75 10.64 8.96
C ILE A 342 -7.23 10.81 8.66
N VAL A 343 -7.54 11.13 7.41
CA VAL A 343 -8.91 11.33 6.91
C VAL A 343 -9.28 10.36 5.78
N ASP A 344 -8.32 9.59 5.31
CA ASP A 344 -8.47 8.63 4.22
C ASP A 344 -7.49 7.45 4.36
N VAL A 345 -7.45 6.57 3.35
CA VAL A 345 -6.56 5.41 3.36
C VAL A 345 -5.09 5.79 3.12
N PHE A 346 -4.80 6.84 2.35
CA PHE A 346 -3.43 7.28 2.09
C PHE A 346 -2.75 7.80 3.36
N GLY A 347 -3.47 8.52 4.21
CA GLY A 347 -2.96 8.92 5.53
C GLY A 347 -2.56 7.72 6.39
N MET A 348 -3.22 6.56 6.23
CA MET A 348 -2.83 5.33 6.91
C MET A 348 -1.58 4.70 6.29
N GLU A 349 -1.41 4.79 4.98
CA GLU A 349 -0.24 4.27 4.26
C GLU A 349 1.06 4.94 4.74
N GLN A 350 1.01 6.24 5.06
CA GLN A 350 2.14 6.98 5.64
C GLN A 350 2.63 6.45 7.00
N CYS A 351 1.82 5.63 7.67
CA CYS A 351 2.24 4.97 8.90
C CYS A 351 3.06 3.70 8.68
N LEU A 352 3.11 3.16 7.46
CA LEU A 352 3.93 1.99 7.14
C LEU A 352 5.41 2.36 7.17
N GLY A 353 6.18 1.58 7.93
CA GLY A 353 7.61 1.85 8.14
C GLY A 353 7.93 3.04 9.07
N SER A 354 6.94 3.81 9.51
CA SER A 354 7.16 4.92 10.45
C SER A 354 7.80 4.45 11.76
N ASP A 355 8.97 4.99 12.07
CA ASP A 355 9.78 4.55 13.20
C ASP A 355 10.34 5.70 14.05
N ALA A 356 9.48 6.65 14.40
CA ALA A 356 9.87 7.84 15.18
C ALA A 356 10.60 7.54 16.51
N LYS A 357 10.54 6.29 17.02
CA LYS A 357 11.17 5.85 18.27
C LYS A 357 12.27 4.79 18.06
N GLY A 358 12.69 4.51 16.83
CA GLY A 358 13.75 3.55 16.51
C GLY A 358 13.42 2.11 16.93
N LYS A 359 12.14 1.75 17.07
CA LYS A 359 11.69 0.42 17.50
C LYS A 359 11.75 -0.59 16.35
N ILE A 360 11.37 -0.19 15.14
CA ILE A 360 11.53 -1.03 13.94
C ILE A 360 13.02 -1.25 13.70
N ALA A 361 13.82 -0.18 13.64
CA ALA A 361 15.27 -0.26 13.47
C ALA A 361 15.90 -1.17 14.53
N GLY A 362 15.60 -0.96 15.82
CA GLY A 362 16.13 -1.81 16.89
C GLY A 362 15.70 -3.29 16.83
N ALA A 363 14.62 -3.62 16.11
CA ALA A 363 14.17 -5.00 15.93
C ALA A 363 14.69 -5.64 14.63
N CYS A 364 14.80 -4.85 13.57
CA CYS A 364 14.87 -5.32 12.19
C CYS A 364 16.17 -4.97 11.46
N ASP A 365 16.82 -3.85 11.83
CA ASP A 365 17.94 -3.28 11.08
C ASP A 365 19.04 -4.32 10.80
N ALA A 366 19.47 -4.39 9.54
CA ALA A 366 20.41 -5.40 9.06
C ALA A 366 21.84 -5.22 9.62
N THR A 367 22.15 -4.08 10.24
CA THR A 367 23.47 -3.76 10.79
C THR A 367 23.49 -3.86 12.31
N THR A 368 22.45 -3.38 12.97
CA THR A 368 22.40 -3.13 14.42
C THR A 368 21.16 -3.72 15.10
N GLY A 369 20.21 -4.26 14.34
CA GLY A 369 18.95 -4.77 14.85
C GLY A 369 19.07 -6.15 15.47
N LYS A 370 18.08 -6.51 16.30
CA LYS A 370 18.00 -7.83 16.94
C LYS A 370 17.88 -8.99 15.95
N LEU A 371 17.39 -8.74 14.75
CA LEU A 371 17.37 -9.71 13.66
C LEU A 371 18.80 -10.09 13.27
N ARG A 372 19.66 -9.11 13.01
CA ARG A 372 21.08 -9.31 12.71
C ARG A 372 21.82 -10.03 13.83
N GLU A 373 21.61 -9.63 15.08
CA GLU A 373 22.20 -10.29 16.26
C GLU A 373 21.78 -11.77 16.36
N ALA A 374 20.52 -12.08 16.02
CA ALA A 374 20.01 -13.44 16.08
C ALA A 374 20.65 -14.33 15.02
N VAL A 375 20.78 -13.86 13.78
CA VAL A 375 21.46 -14.61 12.71
C VAL A 375 22.94 -14.82 13.09
N GLU A 376 23.64 -13.81 13.59
CA GLU A 376 25.05 -13.94 14.00
C GLU A 376 25.26 -15.01 15.06
N LYS A 377 24.41 -14.98 16.09
CA LYS A 377 24.55 -15.87 17.24
C LYS A 377 24.06 -17.29 16.94
N ALA A 378 22.92 -17.42 16.28
CA ALA A 378 22.28 -18.72 16.05
C ALA A 378 22.89 -19.48 14.87
N CYS A 379 23.50 -18.77 13.91
CA CYS A 379 24.04 -19.35 12.67
C CYS A 379 25.57 -19.35 12.62
N SER A 380 26.24 -19.20 13.76
CA SER A 380 27.71 -19.23 13.83
C SER A 380 28.22 -20.59 13.35
N GLY A 381 28.96 -20.60 12.24
CA GLY A 381 29.50 -21.84 11.64
C GLY A 381 28.54 -22.58 10.71
N VAL A 382 27.32 -22.05 10.51
CA VAL A 382 26.33 -22.58 9.57
C VAL A 382 26.49 -21.89 8.22
N ASP A 383 26.38 -22.65 7.12
CA ASP A 383 26.28 -22.05 5.78
C ASP A 383 24.92 -21.37 5.60
N LEU A 384 24.95 -20.03 5.49
CA LEU A 384 23.74 -19.21 5.38
C LEU A 384 22.99 -19.42 4.06
N LEU A 385 23.68 -19.85 2.99
CA LEU A 385 23.02 -20.20 1.73
C LEU A 385 22.18 -21.46 1.85
N THR A 386 22.64 -22.42 2.67
CA THR A 386 21.86 -23.61 3.00
C THR A 386 20.72 -23.29 3.98
N ALA A 387 20.97 -22.43 4.97
CA ALA A 387 19.95 -22.08 5.98
C ALA A 387 18.80 -21.21 5.42
N PHE A 388 19.08 -20.34 4.45
CA PHE A 388 18.12 -19.38 3.88
C PHE A 388 18.28 -19.28 2.36
N PRO A 389 17.96 -20.34 1.59
CA PRO A 389 18.27 -20.41 0.17
C PRO A 389 17.56 -19.32 -0.65
N LEU A 390 16.37 -18.89 -0.25
CA LEU A 390 15.64 -17.81 -0.94
C LEU A 390 16.19 -16.41 -0.67
N CYS A 391 17.03 -16.24 0.36
CA CYS A 391 17.73 -14.98 0.58
C CYS A 391 18.98 -14.83 -0.29
N ALA A 392 19.52 -15.94 -0.82
CA ALA A 392 20.73 -15.98 -1.65
C ALA A 392 21.91 -15.16 -1.07
N ALA A 393 21.99 -15.04 0.26
CA ALA A 393 22.93 -14.20 0.97
C ALA A 393 23.94 -15.05 1.76
N GLY A 394 25.22 -14.91 1.46
CA GLY A 394 26.31 -15.68 2.08
C GLY A 394 26.89 -15.07 3.37
N ASP A 395 26.41 -13.90 3.78
CA ASP A 395 26.87 -13.21 4.99
C ASP A 395 25.69 -12.75 5.85
N THR A 396 25.96 -12.57 7.14
CA THR A 396 24.94 -12.30 8.13
C THR A 396 24.21 -10.96 7.93
N ALA A 397 24.87 -9.93 7.39
CA ALA A 397 24.24 -8.63 7.15
C ALA A 397 23.28 -8.72 5.96
N SER A 398 23.73 -9.34 4.86
CA SER A 398 22.91 -9.57 3.68
C SER A 398 21.71 -10.49 3.97
N THR A 399 21.89 -11.54 4.78
CA THR A 399 20.78 -12.39 5.24
C THR A 399 19.79 -11.59 6.09
N ALA A 400 20.28 -10.80 7.06
CA ALA A 400 19.39 -9.98 7.89
C ALA A 400 18.61 -8.93 7.07
N ALA A 401 19.23 -8.33 6.05
CA ALA A 401 18.57 -7.41 5.14
C ALA A 401 17.46 -8.10 4.33
N CYS A 402 17.71 -9.31 3.82
CA CYS A 402 16.67 -10.11 3.17
C CYS A 402 15.48 -10.40 4.10
N LEU A 403 15.77 -10.89 5.31
CA LEU A 403 14.72 -11.19 6.29
C LEU A 403 13.92 -9.93 6.68
N ASP A 404 14.58 -8.77 6.79
CA ASP A 404 13.88 -7.51 7.03
C ASP A 404 12.95 -7.12 5.87
N ARG A 405 13.40 -7.27 4.61
CA ARG A 405 12.54 -7.05 3.43
C ARG A 405 11.30 -7.93 3.49
N VAL A 406 11.44 -9.23 3.74
CA VAL A 406 10.29 -10.15 3.92
C VAL A 406 9.33 -9.64 5.01
N ALA A 407 9.86 -9.13 6.13
CA ALA A 407 9.03 -8.56 7.18
C ALA A 407 8.31 -7.28 6.75
N ALA A 408 8.97 -6.39 6.02
CA ALA A 408 8.45 -5.11 5.57
C ALA A 408 7.36 -5.32 4.50
N CYS A 409 7.70 -6.07 3.45
CA CYS A 409 6.81 -6.45 2.36
C CYS A 409 5.53 -7.12 2.85
N GLY A 410 5.67 -8.21 3.60
CA GLY A 410 4.51 -8.91 4.13
C GLY A 410 3.67 -8.04 5.08
N THR A 411 4.28 -7.06 5.78
CA THR A 411 3.51 -6.12 6.60
C THR A 411 2.65 -5.21 5.72
N CYS A 412 3.21 -4.65 4.65
CA CYS A 412 2.49 -3.82 3.69
C CYS A 412 1.32 -4.59 3.05
N LEU A 413 1.57 -5.78 2.50
CA LEU A 413 0.55 -6.61 1.86
C LEU A 413 -0.59 -6.96 2.85
N ALA A 414 -0.23 -7.35 4.08
CA ALA A 414 -1.22 -7.66 5.10
C ALA A 414 -2.04 -6.43 5.52
N THR A 415 -1.42 -5.26 5.62
CA THR A 415 -2.15 -4.01 5.91
C THR A 415 -3.05 -3.61 4.76
N ASN A 416 -2.61 -3.72 3.51
CA ASN A 416 -3.39 -3.41 2.31
C ASN A 416 -4.69 -4.21 2.30
N ALA A 417 -4.59 -5.53 2.38
CA ALA A 417 -5.76 -6.41 2.42
C ALA A 417 -6.67 -6.15 3.64
N SER A 418 -6.12 -5.79 4.80
CA SER A 418 -6.91 -5.54 6.02
C SER A 418 -7.61 -4.18 6.05
N THR A 419 -7.09 -3.20 5.30
CA THR A 419 -7.55 -1.81 5.32
C THR A 419 -8.25 -1.38 4.04
N GLY A 420 -8.13 -2.16 2.97
CA GLY A 420 -8.58 -1.79 1.63
C GLY A 420 -7.65 -0.80 0.92
N SER A 421 -6.40 -0.70 1.37
CA SER A 421 -5.35 0.07 0.69
C SER A 421 -4.81 -0.68 -0.53
N ALA A 422 -4.27 0.07 -1.48
CA ALA A 422 -3.62 -0.43 -2.69
C ALA A 422 -2.19 0.11 -2.82
N LEU A 423 -1.53 0.44 -1.71
CA LEU A 423 -0.13 0.88 -1.72
C LEU A 423 0.73 -0.15 -2.44
N ASP A 424 1.54 0.28 -3.40
CA ASP A 424 2.55 -0.58 -4.00
C ASP A 424 3.55 -1.01 -2.92
N CYS A 425 3.59 -2.30 -2.61
CA CYS A 425 4.42 -2.84 -1.55
C CYS A 425 5.87 -3.09 -1.99
N ASP A 426 6.17 -3.02 -3.28
CA ASP A 426 7.54 -3.12 -3.81
C ASP A 426 8.42 -1.93 -3.33
N VAL A 427 7.81 -0.85 -2.85
CA VAL A 427 8.55 0.21 -2.15
C VAL A 427 9.30 -0.29 -0.89
N PHE A 428 8.95 -1.48 -0.38
CA PHE A 428 9.57 -2.12 0.78
C PHE A 428 10.55 -3.24 0.45
N ASP A 429 10.81 -3.56 -0.82
CA ASP A 429 11.85 -4.52 -1.22
C ASP A 429 12.99 -3.92 -2.05
N ASP A 430 12.76 -3.59 -3.32
CA ASP A 430 13.72 -3.08 -4.29
C ASP A 430 13.34 -1.70 -4.84
N GLY A 431 12.11 -1.23 -4.55
CA GLY A 431 11.60 0.07 -4.97
C GLY A 431 11.17 0.14 -6.43
N LEU A 432 11.02 -1.01 -7.09
CA LEU A 432 10.60 -1.15 -8.48
C LEU A 432 9.22 -1.82 -8.52
N THR A 433 8.25 -1.21 -9.20
CA THR A 433 6.91 -1.78 -9.37
C THR A 433 6.96 -3.01 -10.29
N ASN A 434 7.23 -4.18 -9.72
CA ASN A 434 7.47 -5.43 -10.45
C ASN A 434 6.76 -6.65 -9.80
N GLY A 435 6.03 -6.46 -8.71
CA GLY A 435 5.38 -7.48 -7.92
C GLY A 435 6.35 -8.43 -7.22
N SER A 436 7.61 -8.02 -6.99
CA SER A 436 8.60 -8.84 -6.30
C SER A 436 8.32 -8.97 -4.81
N CYS A 437 7.45 -8.09 -4.29
CA CYS A 437 7.01 -8.13 -2.91
C CYS A 437 6.04 -9.30 -2.70
N SER A 438 6.60 -10.42 -2.24
CA SER A 438 5.86 -11.65 -1.96
C SER A 438 5.78 -11.92 -0.45
N PRO A 439 4.66 -12.47 0.08
CA PRO A 439 4.49 -12.80 1.51
C PRO A 439 5.50 -13.77 2.09
#